data_AF-J4K7T8-F1
#
_entry.id   AF-J4K7T8-F1
#
_cell.length_a   1.000
_cell.length_b   1.000
_cell.length_c   1.000
_cell.angle_alpha   90.00
_cell.angle_beta   90.00
_cell.angle_gamma   90.00
#
_symmetry.space_group_name_H-M   'P 1'
#
loop_
_entity.id
_entity.type
_entity.pdbx_description
1 polymer ?
#
loop_
_entity_poly.entity_id
_entity_poly.type
_entity_poly.pdbx_seq_one_letter_code
_entity_poly.pdbx_strand_id
1 'polypeptide(L)' 'MRVKEVLQRRDKLRGYLHSLAIAKNFCDKNIANPVMIDDLDGIYSEIEKEFKLIDESLKPFEDMDM' A
#
# COMPACT_ATOMS: atom_id res chain seq x y z
N MET A 1 -7.17 -16.77 -8.84
CA MET A 1 -6.02 -16.46 -7.95
C MET A 1 -6.22 -17.25 -6.67
N ARG A 2 -5.22 -18.00 -6.21
CA ARG A 2 -5.33 -18.83 -4.98
C ARG A 2 -5.28 -17.91 -3.75
N VAL A 3 -5.95 -18.25 -2.65
CA VAL A 3 -5.95 -17.46 -1.40
C VAL A 3 -4.51 -17.11 -0.94
N LYS A 4 -3.58 -18.06 -1.06
CA LYS A 4 -2.15 -17.84 -0.78
C LYS A 4 -1.51 -16.73 -1.63
N GLU A 5 -1.86 -16.64 -2.91
CA GLU A 5 -1.35 -15.60 -3.82
C GLU A 5 -1.90 -14.23 -3.46
N VAL A 6 -3.17 -14.17 -3.03
CA VAL A 6 -3.84 -12.93 -2.59
C VAL A 6 -3.20 -12.43 -1.28
N LEU A 7 -2.96 -13.31 -0.31
CA LEU A 7 -2.26 -12.97 0.93
C LEU A 7 -0.83 -12.48 0.67
N GLN A 8 -0.08 -13.17 -0.18
CA GLN A 8 1.27 -12.74 -0.57
C GLN A 8 1.28 -11.37 -1.27
N ARG A 9 0.24 -11.09 -2.07
CA ARG A 9 0.08 -9.80 -2.73
C ARG A 9 -0.23 -8.70 -1.72
N ARG A 10 -1.13 -8.94 -0.76
CA ARG A 10 -1.41 -8.02 0.37
C ARG A 10 -0.14 -7.63 1.11
N ASP A 11 0.68 -8.62 1.47
CA ASP A 11 1.90 -8.39 2.24
C ASP A 11 2.95 -7.58 1.45
N LYS A 12 3.06 -7.84 0.14
CA LYS A 12 3.92 -7.04 -0.76
C LYS A 12 3.44 -5.59 -0.86
N LEU A 13 2.15 -5.36 -1.07
CA LEU A 13 1.57 -4.02 -1.16
C LEU A 13 1.79 -3.25 0.15
N ARG A 14 1.62 -3.91 1.30
CA ARG A 14 1.94 -3.32 2.62
C ARG A 14 3.41 -2.88 2.71
N GLY A 15 4.34 -3.70 2.22
CA GLY A 15 5.76 -3.35 2.17
C GLY A 15 6.05 -2.13 1.28
N TYR A 16 5.37 -2.04 0.13
CA TYR A 16 5.49 -0.89 -0.77
C TYR A 16 4.93 0.39 -0.15
N LEU A 17 3.75 0.34 0.47
CA LEU A 17 3.17 1.48 1.19
C LEU A 17 4.10 1.98 2.29
N HIS A 18 4.72 1.07 3.04
CA HIS A 18 5.70 1.45 4.07
C HIS A 18 6.93 2.15 3.47
N SER A 19 7.49 1.58 2.40
CA SER A 19 8.65 2.14 1.71
C SER A 19 8.37 3.52 1.12
N LEU A 20 7.19 3.69 0.50
CA LEU A 20 6.73 4.97 -0.05
C LEU A 20 6.50 6.02 1.03
N ALA A 21 5.94 5.63 2.18
CA ALA A 21 5.78 6.56 3.31
C ALA A 21 7.13 7.07 3.83
N ILE A 22 8.15 6.21 3.88
CA ILE A 22 9.52 6.62 4.25
C ILE A 22 10.09 7.55 3.17
N ALA A 23 9.99 7.17 1.89
CA ALA A 23 10.50 7.96 0.78
C ALA A 23 9.86 9.35 0.73
N LYS A 24 8.53 9.44 0.90
CA LYS A 24 7.80 10.71 0.97
C LYS A 24 8.30 11.58 2.11
N ASN A 25 8.41 11.03 3.32
CA ASN A 25 8.93 11.77 4.48
C ASN A 25 10.37 12.27 4.26
N PHE A 26 11.22 11.46 3.60
CA PHE A 26 12.57 11.87 3.26
C PHE A 26 12.58 13.01 2.24
N CYS A 27 11.78 12.90 1.18
CA CYS A 27 11.68 13.91 0.12
C CYS A 27 11.13 15.23 0.66
N ASP A 28 10.08 15.17 1.49
CA ASP A 28 9.48 16.33 2.14
C ASP A 28 10.51 17.08 3.02
N LYS A 29 11.30 16.35 3.81
CA LYS A 29 12.27 16.96 4.74
C LYS A 29 13.58 17.42 4.10
N ASN A 30 14.06 16.73 3.06
CA ASN A 30 15.43 16.93 2.54
C ASN A 30 15.48 17.52 1.13
N ILE A 31 14.45 17.29 0.31
CA ILE A 31 14.42 17.74 -1.09
C ILE A 31 13.47 18.93 -1.25
N ALA A 32 12.33 18.89 -0.55
CA ALA A 32 11.27 19.91 -0.62
C ALA A 32 10.83 20.25 -2.06
N ASN A 33 10.87 19.25 -2.96
CA ASN A 33 10.36 19.38 -4.33
C ASN A 33 8.87 18.98 -4.36
N PRO A 34 7.94 19.94 -4.56
CA PRO A 34 6.51 19.65 -4.50
C PRO A 34 6.05 18.65 -5.56
N VAL A 35 6.58 18.72 -6.77
CA VAL A 35 6.21 17.81 -7.87
C VAL A 35 6.55 16.37 -7.52
N MET A 36 7.72 16.15 -6.94
CA MET A 36 8.16 14.81 -6.54
C MET A 36 7.32 14.26 -5.38
N ILE A 37 6.89 15.11 -4.45
CA ILE A 37 6.03 14.72 -3.33
C ILE A 37 4.63 14.36 -3.86
N ASP A 38 4.09 15.16 -4.78
CA ASP A 38 2.79 14.89 -5.42
C ASP A 38 2.83 13.59 -6.24
N ASP A 39 3.91 13.33 -6.98
CA ASP A 39 4.10 12.08 -7.71
C ASP A 39 4.14 10.87 -6.76
N LEU A 40 4.87 10.97 -5.64
CA LEU A 40 4.91 9.93 -4.61
C LEU A 40 3.55 9.71 -3.95
N ASP A 41 2.77 10.77 -3.74
CA ASP A 41 1.41 10.69 -3.21
C ASP A 41 0.42 10.06 -4.20
N GLY A 42 0.57 10.34 -5.49
CA GLY A 42 -0.18 9.67 -6.55
C GLY A 42 0.04 8.16 -6.52
N ILE A 43 1.32 7.74 -6.54
CA ILE A 43 1.70 6.32 -6.49
C ILE A 43 1.21 5.67 -5.19
N TYR A 44 1.38 6.33 -4.04
CA TYR A 44 0.91 5.83 -2.76
C TYR A 44 -0.60 5.59 -2.77
N SER A 45 -1.36 6.56 -3.29
CA SER A 45 -2.83 6.49 -3.34
C SER A 45 -3.33 5.34 -4.23
N GLU A 46 -2.65 5.06 -5.35
CA GLU A 46 -3.00 3.94 -6.22
C GLU A 46 -2.75 2.58 -5.53
N ILE A 47 -1.58 2.42 -4.91
CA ILE A 47 -1.22 1.19 -4.19
C ILE A 47 -2.13 1.01 -2.96
N GLU A 48 -2.50 2.08 -2.28
CA GLU A 48 -3.39 2.03 -1.11
C GLU A 48 -4.79 1.56 -1.50
N LYS A 49 -5.31 2.02 -2.64
CA LYS A 49 -6.60 1.54 -3.17
C LYS A 49 -6.55 0.04 -3.46
N GLU A 50 -5.49 -0.44 -4.11
CA GLU A 50 -5.33 -1.86 -4.39
C GLU A 50 -5.22 -2.68 -3.09
N PHE A 51 -4.45 -2.19 -2.13
CA PHE A 51 -4.31 -2.83 -0.82
C PHE A 51 -5.65 -2.94 -0.11
N LYS A 52 -6.44 -1.86 -0.03
CA LYS A 52 -7.76 -1.85 0.62
C LYS A 52 -8.73 -2.82 -0.04
N LEU A 53 -8.76 -2.89 -1.37
CA LEU A 53 -9.61 -3.84 -2.09
C LEU A 53 -9.26 -5.29 -1.75
N ILE A 54 -7.96 -5.60 -1.67
CA ILE A 54 -7.51 -6.94 -1.29
C ILE A 54 -7.84 -7.24 0.17
N ASP A 55 -7.59 -6.29 1.07
CA ASP A 55 -7.86 -6.45 2.50
C ASP A 55 -9.36 -6.67 2.78
N GLU A 56 -10.22 -5.87 2.14
CA GLU A 56 -11.68 -6.02 2.21
C GLU A 56 -12.15 -7.36 1.62
N SER A 57 -11.53 -7.83 0.54
CA SER A 57 -11.86 -9.14 -0.04
C SER A 57 -11.47 -10.32 0.86
N LEU A 58 -10.51 -10.12 1.77
CA LEU A 58 -10.03 -11.14 2.69
C LEU A 58 -10.81 -11.17 4.01
N LYS A 59 -11.44 -10.05 4.44
CA LYS A 59 -12.25 -9.97 5.66
C LYS A 59 -13.27 -11.11 5.84
N PRO A 60 -14.06 -11.50 4.82
CA PRO A 60 -15.03 -12.59 5.00
C PRO A 60 -14.39 -13.93 5.36
N PHE A 61 -13.13 -14.17 4.97
CA PHE A 61 -12.40 -15.39 5.32
C PHE A 61 -11.82 -15.30 6.73
N GLU A 62 -11.42 -14.12 7.18
CA GLU A 62 -10.96 -13.87 8.55
C GLU A 62 -12.12 -13.93 9.56
N ASP A 63 -13.33 -13.52 9.15
CA ASP A 63 -14.55 -13.57 9.97
C ASP A 63 -15.21 -14.96 10.02
N MET A 64 -14.90 -15.87 9.10
CA MET A 64 -15.43 -17.26 9.07
C MET A 64 -14.66 -18.23 9.97
N ASP A 65 -13.43 -17.88 10.38
CA ASP A 65 -12.58 -18.69 11.27
C ASP A 65 -12.77 -18.33 12.77
N MET A 66 -13.79 -17.52 13.12
CA MET A 66 -14.25 -17.20 14.48
C MET A 66 -15.65 -17.77 14.76
#